data_AF-A0A354ZB79-F1
#
_entry.id   AF-A0A354ZB79-F1
#
_cell.length_a   1.000
_cell.length_b   1.000
_cell.length_c   1.000
_cell.angle_alpha   90.00
_cell.angle_beta   90.00
_cell.angle_gamma   90.00
#
_symmetry.space_group_name_H-M   'P 1'
#
loop_
_entity.id
_entity.type
_entity.pdbx_description
1 polymer ?
#
loop_
_entity_poly.entity_id
_entity_poly.type
_entity_poly.pdbx_seq_one_letter_code
_entity_poly.pdbx_strand_id
1 'polypeptide(L)'
;MEYLAKFLKTSEEKEMVGMTLGGDLLGTPEMDVAGGVAFDSEGALINVLGAAGSIANQPYSGDLDVVVIKRNKDGQVLWTRQIGTNAADRPYDVAVDSANNIVVVGYTSGNLDGKHVTNKGNDP
;
A
#
# COMPACT_ATOMS: atom_id res chain seq x y z
N MET A 1 -21.03 15.59 18.44
CA MET A 1 -20.98 15.42 16.98
C MET A 1 -20.01 14.29 16.71
N GLU A 2 -20.51 13.08 16.55
CA GLU A 2 -19.70 11.87 16.35
C GLU A 2 -19.78 11.47 14.88
N TYR A 3 -18.63 11.34 14.23
CA TYR A 3 -18.53 10.89 12.85
C TYR A 3 -18.74 9.37 12.82
N LEU A 4 -19.96 8.96 12.44
CA LEU A 4 -20.30 7.58 12.10
C LEU A 4 -19.69 7.23 10.72
N ALA A 5 -18.56 6.52 10.71
CA ALA A 5 -18.13 5.76 9.55
C ALA A 5 -18.97 4.47 9.50
N LYS A 6 -20.12 4.55 8.82
CA LYS A 6 -21.03 3.42 8.63
C LYS A 6 -20.54 2.60 7.44
N PHE A 7 -19.70 1.60 7.69
CA PHE A 7 -19.34 0.60 6.67
C PHE A 7 -19.83 -0.79 7.05
N LEU A 8 -20.56 -1.38 6.08
CA LEU A 8 -20.97 -2.78 5.91
C LEU A 8 -22.12 -3.29 6.78
N LYS A 9 -23.28 -3.46 6.11
CA LYS A 9 -24.38 -4.30 6.57
C LYS A 9 -23.96 -5.77 6.47
N THR A 10 -23.50 -6.35 7.56
CA THR A 10 -23.58 -7.79 7.82
C THR A 10 -24.37 -7.97 9.11
N SER A 11 -25.18 -9.03 9.20
CA SER A 11 -26.16 -9.25 10.27
C SER A 11 -25.56 -9.64 11.63
N GLU A 12 -24.31 -9.31 11.88
CA GLU A 12 -23.64 -9.48 13.17
C GLU A 12 -22.81 -8.22 13.44
N GLU A 13 -23.44 -7.19 14.01
CA GLU A 13 -22.72 -6.09 14.65
C GLU A 13 -21.99 -6.64 15.88
N LYS A 14 -20.79 -7.19 15.69
CA LYS A 14 -19.85 -7.33 16.80
C LYS A 14 -19.21 -5.98 17.02
N GLU A 15 -19.50 -5.37 18.17
CA GLU A 15 -18.75 -4.22 18.67
C GLU A 15 -17.25 -4.50 18.55
N MET A 16 -16.56 -3.71 17.74
CA MET A 16 -15.11 -3.78 17.53
C MET A 16 -14.32 -3.21 18.72
N VAL A 17 -14.97 -3.05 19.88
CA VAL A 17 -14.38 -2.44 21.08
C VAL A 17 -13.47 -3.45 21.75
N GLY A 18 -12.16 -3.20 21.70
CA GLY A 18 -11.15 -4.06 22.33
C GLY A 18 -10.67 -5.25 21.49
N MET A 19 -11.11 -5.36 20.23
CA MET A 19 -10.47 -6.26 19.27
C MET A 19 -9.15 -5.63 18.81
N THR A 20 -8.03 -6.21 19.20
CA THR A 20 -6.82 -6.12 18.37
C THR A 20 -7.20 -6.72 17.02
N LEU A 21 -7.27 -5.91 15.97
CA LEU A 21 -7.31 -6.41 14.59
C LEU A 21 -5.99 -7.17 14.39
N GLY A 22 -6.00 -8.47 14.67
CA GLY A 22 -4.87 -9.35 14.43
C GLY A 22 -4.56 -9.30 12.94
N GLY A 23 -3.53 -8.54 12.59
CA GLY A 23 -3.05 -8.36 11.23
C GLY A 23 -1.53 -8.34 11.25
N ASP A 24 -0.92 -8.79 10.16
CA ASP A 24 0.52 -8.68 9.98
C ASP A 24 0.91 -7.19 10.05
N LEU A 25 1.90 -6.84 10.89
CA LEU A 25 2.52 -5.54 10.83
C LEU A 25 3.37 -5.49 9.55
N LEU A 26 2.84 -4.83 8.52
CA LEU A 26 3.48 -4.72 7.23
C LEU A 26 4.36 -3.48 7.19
N GLY A 27 5.42 -3.44 8.01
CA GLY A 27 6.28 -2.26 8.12
C GLY A 27 7.73 -2.62 8.40
N THR A 28 8.53 -1.58 8.54
CA THR A 28 9.96 -1.63 8.86
C THR A 28 10.21 -1.00 10.23
N PRO A 29 11.42 -1.10 10.80
CA PRO A 29 11.80 -0.29 11.96
C PRO A 29 11.90 1.21 11.66
N GLU A 30 11.85 1.60 10.39
CA GLU A 30 11.99 2.97 9.91
C GLU A 30 10.60 3.59 9.62
N MET A 31 10.56 4.68 8.85
CA MET A 31 9.30 5.32 8.47
C MET A 31 8.49 4.44 7.53
N ASP A 32 7.24 4.16 7.89
CA ASP A 32 6.24 3.58 7.00
C ASP A 32 5.00 4.47 6.93
N VAL A 33 4.31 4.44 5.79
CA VAL A 33 3.05 5.17 5.59
C VAL A 33 2.00 4.27 4.97
N ALA A 34 0.75 4.41 5.40
CA ALA A 34 -0.37 3.75 4.75
C ALA A 34 -0.58 4.31 3.34
N GLY A 35 -0.83 3.43 2.37
CA GLY A 35 -1.26 3.80 1.01
C GLY A 35 -2.74 3.49 0.83
N GLY A 36 -3.06 2.23 0.56
CA GLY A 36 -4.44 1.81 0.31
C GLY A 36 -4.60 0.30 0.23
N VAL A 37 -5.85 -0.15 0.08
CA VAL A 37 -6.19 -1.56 -0.12
C VAL A 37 -7.24 -1.73 -1.21
N ALA A 38 -7.13 -2.79 -2.00
CA ALA A 38 -8.11 -3.16 -3.02
C ALA A 38 -8.24 -4.68 -3.13
N PHE A 39 -9.32 -5.18 -3.72
CA PHE A 39 -9.50 -6.59 -4.03
C PHE A 39 -9.54 -6.81 -5.54
N ASP A 40 -8.94 -7.90 -6.02
CA ASP A 40 -9.15 -8.33 -7.40
C ASP A 40 -10.47 -9.10 -7.57
N SER A 41 -10.82 -9.43 -8.82
CA SER A 41 -12.07 -10.14 -9.12
C SER A 41 -12.12 -11.56 -8.56
N GLU A 42 -10.96 -12.16 -8.31
CA GLU A 42 -10.85 -13.44 -7.62
C GLU A 42 -10.94 -13.30 -6.11
N GLY A 43 -10.88 -12.10 -5.53
CA GLY A 43 -10.95 -11.81 -4.09
C GLY A 43 -9.60 -11.85 -3.36
N ALA A 44 -8.49 -11.81 -4.08
CA ALA A 44 -7.17 -11.57 -3.52
C ALA A 44 -7.07 -10.11 -3.03
N LEU A 45 -6.45 -9.90 -1.87
CA LEU A 45 -6.21 -8.58 -1.29
C LEU A 45 -4.90 -7.99 -1.82
N ILE A 46 -4.96 -6.77 -2.33
CA ILE A 46 -3.82 -5.92 -2.69
C ILE A 46 -3.67 -4.88 -1.58
N ASN A 47 -2.55 -4.89 -0.88
CA ASN A 47 -2.18 -3.85 0.09
C ASN A 47 -1.06 -3.00 -0.50
N VAL A 48 -1.16 -1.69 -0.34
CA VAL A 48 -0.13 -0.73 -0.75
C VAL A 48 0.27 0.15 0.42
N LEU A 49 1.58 0.32 0.60
CA LEU A 49 2.17 1.15 1.65
C LEU A 49 3.49 1.76 1.17
N GLY A 50 3.95 2.83 1.82
CA GLY A 50 5.33 3.31 1.66
C GLY A 50 6.20 2.77 2.79
N ALA A 51 7.43 2.34 2.49
CA ALA A 51 8.37 1.81 3.48
C ALA A 51 9.80 2.34 3.27
N ALA A 52 10.44 2.77 4.35
CA ALA A 52 11.81 3.29 4.39
C ALA A 52 12.83 2.16 4.65
N GLY A 53 12.66 1.03 3.97
CA GLY A 53 13.49 -0.14 4.16
C GLY A 53 12.94 -1.37 3.45
N SER A 54 13.69 -2.47 3.49
CA SER A 54 13.30 -3.69 2.79
C SER A 54 12.08 -4.36 3.44
N ILE A 55 11.06 -4.64 2.63
CA ILE A 55 9.96 -5.52 2.99
C ILE A 55 10.07 -6.84 2.22
N ALA A 56 9.96 -7.97 2.93
CA ALA A 56 10.03 -9.31 2.37
C ALA A 56 11.28 -9.55 1.49
N ASN A 57 12.43 -9.02 1.92
CA ASN A 57 13.72 -9.08 1.21
C ASN A 57 13.68 -8.46 -0.21
N GLN A 58 12.72 -7.58 -0.51
CA GLN A 58 12.74 -6.82 -1.74
C GLN A 58 13.80 -5.71 -1.66
N PRO A 59 14.47 -5.39 -2.78
CA PRO A 59 15.36 -4.25 -2.83
C PRO A 59 14.57 -2.95 -2.62
N TYR A 60 15.20 -1.98 -1.98
CA TYR A 60 14.70 -0.62 -1.81
C TYR A 60 15.78 0.37 -2.24
N SER A 61 15.37 1.56 -2.67
CA SER A 61 16.26 2.48 -3.39
C SER A 61 16.48 3.81 -2.68
N GLY A 62 15.60 4.22 -1.75
CA GLY A 62 15.67 5.55 -1.14
C GLY A 62 14.99 5.66 0.22
N ASP A 63 14.55 6.89 0.52
CA ASP A 63 13.99 7.29 1.82
C ASP A 63 12.62 6.67 2.09
N LEU A 64 11.82 6.45 1.04
CA LEU A 64 10.54 5.76 1.13
C LEU A 64 10.26 5.14 -0.23
N ASP A 65 9.91 3.86 -0.28
CA ASP A 65 9.57 3.16 -1.52
C ASP A 65 8.12 2.67 -1.47
N VAL A 66 7.45 2.63 -2.62
CA VAL A 66 6.13 2.02 -2.75
C VAL A 66 6.24 0.50 -2.66
N VAL A 67 5.50 -0.11 -1.74
CA VAL A 67 5.39 -1.55 -1.58
C VAL A 67 3.98 -2.00 -1.92
N VAL A 68 3.86 -2.97 -2.81
CA VAL A 68 2.60 -3.62 -3.20
C VAL A 68 2.68 -5.09 -2.78
N ILE A 69 1.70 -5.54 -1.99
CA ILE A 69 1.61 -6.90 -1.49
C ILE A 69 0.28 -7.50 -1.94
N LYS A 70 0.33 -8.58 -2.72
CA LYS A 70 -0.86 -9.35 -3.09
C LYS A 70 -0.96 -10.59 -2.22
N ARG A 71 -2.15 -10.83 -1.65
CA ARG A 71 -2.47 -11.97 -0.80
C ARG A 71 -3.69 -12.70 -1.31
N ASN A 72 -3.71 -14.03 -1.24
CA ASN A 72 -4.93 -14.80 -1.55
C ASN A 72 -6.00 -14.61 -0.45
N LYS A 73 -7.18 -15.21 -0.65
CA LYS A 73 -8.31 -15.15 0.32
C LYS A 73 -7.98 -15.70 1.69
N ASP A 74 -7.02 -16.61 1.76
CA ASP A 74 -6.56 -17.23 3.00
C ASP A 74 -5.50 -16.37 3.72
N GLY A 75 -5.19 -15.18 3.18
CA GLY A 75 -4.23 -14.23 3.73
C GLY A 75 -2.77 -14.53 3.37
N GLN A 76 -2.49 -15.59 2.60
CA GLN A 76 -1.15 -15.97 2.20
C GLN A 76 -0.61 -15.00 1.14
N VAL A 77 0.62 -14.52 1.32
CA VAL A 77 1.29 -13.65 0.35
C VAL A 77 1.56 -14.42 -0.93
N LEU A 78 0.97 -13.96 -2.03
CA LEU A 78 1.25 -14.45 -3.38
C LEU A 78 2.53 -13.82 -3.92
N TRP A 79 2.70 -12.51 -3.69
CA TRP A 79 3.93 -11.79 -4.01
C TRP A 79 4.00 -10.43 -3.29
N THR A 80 5.22 -9.92 -3.19
CA THR A 80 5.55 -8.55 -2.80
C THR A 80 6.37 -7.90 -3.90
N ARG A 81 6.14 -6.61 -4.16
CA ARG A 81 6.95 -5.77 -5.03
C ARG A 81 7.25 -4.47 -4.30
N GLN A 82 8.52 -4.06 -4.33
CA GLN A 82 8.97 -2.78 -3.80
C GLN A 82 9.60 -1.99 -4.93
N ILE A 83 9.14 -0.75 -5.11
CA ILE A 83 9.46 0.09 -6.25
C ILE A 83 9.67 1.50 -5.71
N GLY A 84 10.83 2.07 -6.01
CA GLY A 84 11.17 3.43 -5.61
C GLY A 84 12.40 3.92 -6.34
N THR A 85 12.75 5.15 -6.00
CA THR A 85 13.88 5.91 -6.49
C THR A 85 14.86 6.12 -5.34
N ASN A 86 15.91 6.92 -5.56
CA ASN A 86 16.79 7.36 -4.48
C ASN A 86 16.19 8.49 -3.62
N ALA A 87 14.93 8.87 -3.84
CA ALA A 87 14.21 9.88 -3.10
C ALA A 87 12.95 9.26 -2.45
N ALA A 88 12.04 10.09 -1.93
CA ALA A 88 10.79 9.60 -1.37
C ALA A 88 9.75 9.29 -2.46
N ASP A 89 9.24 8.07 -2.45
CA ASP A 89 8.17 7.54 -3.27
C ASP A 89 7.01 7.08 -2.38
N ARG A 90 5.89 7.80 -2.45
CA ARG A 90 4.75 7.63 -1.56
C ARG A 90 3.54 7.14 -2.33
N PRO A 91 2.92 6.01 -1.95
CA PRO A 91 1.61 5.68 -2.47
C PRO A 91 0.52 6.47 -1.74
N TYR A 92 -0.55 6.77 -2.47
CA TYR A 92 -1.75 7.40 -1.91
C TYR A 92 -3.00 6.52 -2.04
N ASP A 93 -3.10 5.72 -3.10
CA ASP A 93 -4.24 4.83 -3.29
C ASP A 93 -3.92 3.70 -4.27
N VAL A 94 -4.78 2.69 -4.31
CA VAL A 94 -4.71 1.56 -5.23
C VAL A 94 -6.10 1.17 -5.74
N ALA A 95 -6.19 0.89 -7.04
CA ALA A 95 -7.37 0.33 -7.66
C ALA A 95 -7.02 -0.93 -8.45
N VAL A 96 -8.00 -1.82 -8.59
CA VAL A 96 -7.90 -3.01 -9.45
C VAL A 96 -9.01 -2.93 -10.49
N ASP A 97 -8.67 -3.04 -11.76
CA ASP A 97 -9.67 -3.03 -12.85
C ASP A 97 -10.30 -4.42 -13.06
N SER A 98 -11.29 -4.52 -13.96
CA SER A 98 -11.99 -5.78 -14.25
C SER A 98 -11.13 -6.83 -14.94
N ALA A 99 -9.94 -6.47 -15.41
CA ALA A 99 -8.94 -7.37 -15.98
C ALA A 99 -7.85 -7.73 -14.95
N ASN A 100 -8.05 -7.37 -13.67
CA ASN A 100 -7.11 -7.56 -12.56
C ASN A 100 -5.78 -6.81 -12.72
N ASN A 101 -5.76 -5.72 -13.49
CA ASN A 101 -4.62 -4.81 -13.50
C ASN A 101 -4.63 -3.97 -12.22
N ILE A 102 -3.46 -3.83 -11.60
CA ILE A 102 -3.28 -3.06 -10.37
C ILE A 102 -2.74 -1.67 -10.75
N VAL A 103 -3.48 -0.63 -10.39
CA VAL A 103 -3.08 0.77 -10.58
C VAL A 103 -2.80 1.37 -9.22
N VAL A 104 -1.56 1.81 -9.01
CA VAL A 104 -1.15 2.54 -7.80
C VAL A 104 -0.93 3.99 -8.18
N VAL A 105 -1.52 4.89 -7.41
CA VAL A 105 -1.29 6.34 -7.55
C VAL A 105 -0.51 6.84 -6.34
N GLY A 106 0.26 7.89 -6.54
CA GLY A 106 1.19 8.36 -5.54
C GLY A 106 2.04 9.52 -6.03
N TYR A 107 3.09 9.78 -5.27
CA TYR A 107 4.03 10.85 -5.48
C TYR A 107 5.46 10.29 -5.51
N THR A 108 6.30 10.82 -6.41
CA THR A 108 7.74 10.54 -6.42
C THR A 108 8.51 11.87 -6.39
N SER A 109 9.49 11.98 -5.50
CA SER A 109 10.51 13.05 -5.52
C SER A 109 11.70 12.71 -6.42
N GLY A 110 11.65 11.58 -7.12
CA GLY A 110 12.76 11.06 -7.91
C GLY A 110 12.38 10.80 -9.36
N ASN A 111 13.33 10.23 -10.10
CA ASN A 111 13.17 9.94 -11.52
C ASN A 111 12.65 8.50 -11.73
N LEU A 112 11.40 8.24 -11.35
CA LEU A 112 10.83 6.89 -11.35
C LEU A 112 10.73 6.28 -12.76
N ASP A 113 10.45 7.10 -13.78
CA ASP A 113 10.29 6.66 -15.17
C ASP A 113 11.58 6.79 -16.01
N GLY A 114 12.67 7.24 -15.40
CA GLY A 114 13.94 7.50 -16.07
C GLY A 114 13.94 8.75 -16.97
N LYS A 115 12.82 9.47 -17.11
CA LYS A 115 12.65 10.61 -18.02
C LYS A 115 12.51 11.95 -17.30
N HIS A 116 12.19 11.97 -16.01
CA HIS A 116 12.07 13.16 -15.17
C HIS A 116 13.30 13.31 -14.24
N VAL A 117 14.47 13.53 -14.84
CA VAL A 117 15.79 13.56 -14.17
C VAL A 117 16.00 14.70 -13.15
N THR A 118 15.09 15.67 -13.03
CA THR A 118 15.38 16.95 -12.33
C THR A 118 14.35 17.43 -11.31
N ASN A 119 13.33 16.67 -10.93
CA ASN A 119 12.30 17.19 -10.01
C ASN A 119 12.72 17.05 -8.53
N LYS A 120 13.73 17.83 -8.12
CA LYS A 120 13.98 18.15 -6.69
C LYS A 120 12.92 19.11 -6.11
N GLY A 121 11.98 19.59 -6.92
CA GLY A 121 10.85 20.38 -6.48
C GLY A 121 9.58 19.57 -6.72
N ASN A 122 8.81 19.37 -5.64
CA ASN A 122 7.49 18.75 -5.61
C ASN A 122 6.75 18.92 -6.95
N ASP A 123 6.57 17.82 -7.68
CA ASP A 123 5.66 17.77 -8.81
C ASP A 123 4.23 17.62 -8.24
N PRO A 124 3.35 18.63 -8.36
CA PRO A 124 2.02 18.62 -7.78
C PRO A 124 1.04 17.65 -8.48
#